data_AF-A0A970XGM0-F1
#
_entry.id   AF-A0A970XGM0-F1
#
_cell.length_a   1.000
_cell.length_b   1.000
_cell.length_c   1.000
_cell.angle_alpha   90.00
_cell.angle_beta   90.00
_cell.angle_gamma   90.00
#
_symmetry.space_group_name_H-M   'P 1'
#
loop_
_entity.id
_entity.type
_entity.pdbx_description
1 polymer ?
#
loop_
_entity_poly.entity_id
_entity_poly.type
_entity_poly.pdbx_seq_one_letter_code
_entity_poly.pdbx_strand_id
1 'polypeptide(L)'
;QIREAWDAFRGPEPVPGLPSAPARPVEYREEADRPQPRRDRDAGGGMATVVGRLRPDPVIGGWKFVAMAHNTVRGAAGCSILNAELLAENGYV
;
A
#
# COMPACT_ATOMS: atom_id res chain seq x y z
N GLN A 1 -2.40 8.06 -15.84
CA GLN A 1 -2.09 6.62 -15.93
C GLN A 1 -1.48 6.04 -14.65
N ILE A 2 -0.18 6.19 -14.33
CA ILE A 2 0.43 5.53 -13.14
C ILE A 2 -0.22 5.97 -11.82
N ARG A 3 -0.37 7.29 -11.62
CA ARG A 3 -0.99 7.83 -10.41
C ARG A 3 -2.44 7.39 -10.24
N GLU A 4 -3.21 7.40 -11.33
CA GLU A 4 -4.60 6.93 -11.34
C GLU A 4 -4.67 5.43 -11.02
N ALA A 5 -3.76 4.62 -11.54
CA ALA A 5 -3.71 3.19 -11.24
C ALA A 5 -3.47 2.93 -9.74
N TRP A 6 -2.59 3.70 -9.10
CA TRP A 6 -2.39 3.63 -7.65
C TRP A 6 -3.62 4.09 -6.86
N ASP A 7 -4.21 5.22 -7.23
CA ASP A 7 -5.38 5.77 -6.53
C ASP A 7 -6.63 4.88 -6.66
N ALA A 8 -6.80 4.23 -7.82
CA ALA A 8 -7.92 3.33 -8.10
C ALA A 8 -7.72 1.91 -7.55
N PHE A 9 -6.51 1.50 -7.19
CA PHE A 9 -6.25 0.14 -6.72
C PHE A 9 -6.97 -0.15 -5.40
N ARG A 10 -7.90 -1.11 -5.43
CA ARG A 10 -8.48 -1.79 -4.29
C ARG A 10 -8.20 -3.27 -4.55
N GLY A 11 -7.76 -4.04 -3.55
CA GLY A 11 -7.44 -5.45 -3.75
C GLY A 11 -8.62 -6.24 -4.36
N PRO A 12 -8.39 -7.46 -4.87
CA PRO A 12 -9.49 -8.28 -5.38
C PRO A 12 -10.51 -8.56 -4.26
N GLU A 13 -11.80 -8.67 -4.61
CA GLU A 13 -12.82 -9.10 -3.64
C GLU A 13 -12.47 -10.47 -3.05
N PRO A 14 -12.72 -10.71 -1.75
CA PRO A 14 -13.41 -9.84 -0.79
C PRO A 14 -12.48 -8.86 -0.02
N VAL A 15 -11.21 -8.73 -0.41
CA VAL A 15 -10.18 -8.01 0.36
C VAL A 15 -10.61 -6.60 0.77
N PRO A 16 -11.21 -5.74 -0.07
CA PRO A 16 -11.61 -4.39 0.33
C PRO A 16 -12.62 -4.34 1.48
N GLY A 17 -13.38 -5.42 1.70
CA GLY A 17 -14.37 -5.54 2.78
C GLY A 17 -13.81 -6.14 4.08
N LEU A 18 -12.57 -6.64 4.08
CA LEU A 18 -12.00 -7.30 5.26
C LEU A 18 -11.65 -6.29 6.36
N PRO A 19 -11.82 -6.64 7.65
CA PRO A 19 -11.66 -5.71 8.76
C PRO A 19 -10.30 -5.00 8.82
N SER A 20 -9.21 -5.70 8.49
CA SER A 20 -7.86 -5.15 8.54
C SER A 20 -7.40 -4.52 7.21
N ALA A 21 -8.24 -4.53 6.18
CA ALA A 21 -7.88 -3.98 4.88
C ALA A 21 -7.89 -2.44 4.90
N PRO A 22 -6.84 -1.77 4.38
CA PRO A 22 -6.86 -0.32 4.26
C PRO A 22 -7.79 0.11 3.12
N ALA A 23 -8.59 1.15 3.34
CA ALA A 23 -9.46 1.72 2.30
C ALA A 23 -8.71 2.16 1.03
N ARG A 24 -7.44 2.57 1.18
CA ARG A 24 -6.51 2.88 0.09
C ARG A 24 -5.21 2.12 0.31
N PRO A 25 -5.04 0.92 -0.30
CA PRO A 25 -3.82 0.13 -0.13
C PRO A 25 -2.55 0.83 -0.62
N VAL A 26 -2.68 1.73 -1.59
CA VAL A 26 -1.59 2.58 -2.09
C VAL A 26 -2.00 4.05 -1.94
N GLU A 27 -1.20 4.82 -1.23
CA GLU A 27 -1.40 6.26 -1.04
C GLU A 27 -0.28 7.05 -1.73
N TYR A 28 -0.62 7.86 -2.73
CA TYR A 28 0.35 8.76 -3.36
C TYR A 28 0.49 10.08 -2.60
N ARG A 29 1.74 10.47 -2.31
CA ARG A 29 2.11 11.78 -1.75
C ARG A 29 2.68 12.66 -2.85
N GLU A 30 2.11 13.85 -2.99
CA GLU A 30 2.52 14.82 -4.01
C GLU A 30 3.75 15.63 -3.57
N GLU A 31 3.97 15.72 -2.26
CA GLU A 31 5.06 16.50 -1.69
C GLU A 31 6.42 15.94 -2.11
N ALA A 32 7.34 16.83 -2.51
CA ALA A 32 8.63 16.44 -3.08
C ALA A 32 9.54 15.65 -2.12
N ASP A 33 9.32 15.79 -0.81
CA ASP A 33 10.09 15.17 0.26
C ASP A 33 9.43 13.90 0.84
N ARG A 34 8.33 13.40 0.25
CA ARG A 34 7.58 12.23 0.74
C ARG A 34 7.75 11.02 -0.19
N PRO A 35 7.69 9.79 0.35
CA PRO A 35 7.44 9.42 1.75
C PRO A 35 8.68 9.55 2.65
N GLN A 36 8.44 9.66 3.96
CA GLN A 36 9.42 9.61 5.04
C GLN A 36 8.99 8.58 6.09
N PRO A 37 9.85 7.62 6.48
CA PRO A 37 9.46 6.54 7.40
C PRO A 37 8.77 7.02 8.67
N ARG A 38 9.29 8.08 9.33
CA ARG A 38 8.72 8.61 10.57
C ARG A 38 7.35 9.27 10.39
N ARG A 39 7.07 9.86 9.22
CA ARG A 39 5.83 10.62 8.97
C ARG A 39 4.74 9.78 8.32
N ASP A 40 5.11 8.71 7.64
CA ASP A 40 4.22 7.96 6.75
C ASP A 40 3.96 6.52 7.19
N ARG A 41 4.75 5.95 8.11
CA ARG A 41 4.65 4.51 8.43
C ARG A 41 3.28 4.09 8.96
N ASP A 42 2.53 5.00 9.56
CA ASP A 42 1.23 4.71 10.17
C ASP A 42 0.04 4.94 9.19
N ALA A 43 0.32 5.25 7.91
CA ALA A 43 -0.71 5.40 6.88
C ALA A 43 -1.58 4.14 6.75
N GLY A 44 -2.90 4.34 6.63
CA GLY A 44 -3.88 3.25 6.67
C GLY A 44 -3.74 2.34 7.89
N GLY A 45 -3.39 2.89 9.06
CA GLY A 45 -3.13 2.09 10.27
C GLY A 45 -1.88 1.23 10.18
N GLY A 46 -0.92 1.63 9.34
CA GLY A 46 0.29 0.86 9.01
C GLY A 46 0.08 -0.21 7.94
N MET A 47 -1.12 -0.33 7.36
CA MET A 47 -1.46 -1.29 6.31
C MET A 47 -1.36 -0.75 4.89
N ALA A 48 -1.28 0.57 4.71
CA ALA A 48 -1.10 1.20 3.40
C ALA A 48 0.39 1.31 3.02
N THR A 49 0.68 1.23 1.73
CA THR A 49 1.98 1.60 1.17
C THR A 49 1.91 3.04 0.68
N VAL A 50 2.82 3.88 1.17
CA VAL A 50 2.92 5.26 0.73
C VAL A 50 3.95 5.37 -0.41
N VAL A 51 3.52 5.91 -1.54
CA VAL A 51 4.35 6.12 -2.73
C VAL A 51 4.49 7.60 -3.04
N GLY A 52 5.64 8.00 -3.58
CA GLY A 52 5.90 9.41 -3.89
C GLY A 52 7.06 9.60 -4.84
N ARG A 53 7.31 10.86 -5.22
CA ARG A 53 8.42 11.26 -6.09
C ARG A 53 8.44 10.53 -7.44
N LEU A 54 7.27 10.21 -7.98
CA LEU A 54 7.14 9.61 -9.31
C LEU A 54 7.68 10.57 -10.37
N ARG A 55 8.67 10.12 -11.14
CA ARG A 55 9.28 10.89 -12.23
C ARG A 55 9.91 9.97 -13.27
N PRO A 56 10.12 10.45 -14.51
CA PRO A 56 10.86 9.70 -15.52
C PRO A 56 12.27 9.34 -15.03
N ASP A 57 12.76 8.17 -15.42
CA ASP A 57 14.13 7.75 -15.18
C ASP A 57 14.93 7.70 -16.49
N PRO A 58 15.87 8.64 -16.70
CA PRO A 58 16.63 8.69 -17.95
C PRO A 58 17.58 7.51 -18.13
N VAL A 59 17.93 6.78 -17.07
CA VAL A 59 18.83 5.62 -17.15
C VAL A 59 18.10 4.38 -17.66
N ILE A 60 16.90 4.14 -17.13
CA ILE A 60 16.11 2.93 -17.44
C ILE A 60 15.15 3.17 -18.61
N GLY A 61 14.93 4.43 -19.02
CA GLY A 61 13.96 4.78 -20.06
C GLY A 61 12.50 4.58 -19.61
N GLY A 62 12.25 4.66 -18.30
CA GLY A 62 10.96 4.37 -17.68
C GLY A 62 10.61 5.37 -16.57
N TRP A 63 10.10 4.87 -15.45
CA TRP A 63 9.71 5.69 -14.29
C TRP A 63 10.41 5.21 -13.03
N LYS A 64 10.71 6.15 -12.13
CA LYS A 64 11.17 5.86 -10.76
C LYS A 64 10.31 6.58 -9.75
N PHE A 65 10.17 5.97 -8.59
CA PHE A 65 9.41 6.47 -7.46
C PHE A 65 10.03 5.92 -6.16
N VAL A 66 9.54 6.39 -5.03
CA VAL A 66 9.89 5.86 -3.70
C VAL A 66 8.64 5.22 -3.12
N ALA A 67 8.77 4.02 -2.56
CA ALA A 67 7.73 3.33 -1.82
C ALA A 67 8.18 3.08 -0.39
N MET A 68 7.27 3.24 0.56
CA MET A 68 7.51 3.02 1.98
C MET A 68 6.30 2.31 2.58
N ALA A 69 6.57 1.23 3.33
CA ALA A 69 5.56 0.49 4.07
C ALA A 69 6.08 0.16 5.47
N HIS A 70 5.15 -0.04 6.41
CA HIS A 70 5.50 -0.44 7.77
C HIS A 70 5.91 -1.92 7.80
N ASN A 71 7.17 -2.21 8.13
CA ASN A 71 7.70 -3.58 8.06
C ASN A 71 7.08 -4.53 9.10
N THR A 72 6.79 -4.08 10.32
CA THR A 72 6.17 -4.96 11.35
C THR A 72 4.65 -5.07 11.25
N VAL A 73 3.97 -4.08 10.64
CA VAL A 73 2.52 -4.11 10.40
C VAL A 73 2.26 -4.69 9.02
N ARG A 74 2.33 -3.88 7.94
CA ARG A 74 2.11 -4.37 6.58
C ARG A 74 3.06 -5.48 6.16
N GLY A 75 4.33 -5.44 6.58
CA GLY A 75 5.32 -6.46 6.20
C GLY A 75 5.28 -7.74 7.02
N ALA A 76 4.57 -7.77 8.15
CA ALA A 76 4.53 -8.92 9.05
C ALA A 76 3.12 -9.14 9.63
N ALA A 77 2.86 -8.68 10.85
CA ALA A 77 1.67 -9.07 11.63
C ALA A 77 0.35 -8.70 10.94
N GLY A 78 0.25 -7.49 10.39
CA GLY A 78 -0.96 -7.02 9.71
C GLY A 78 -1.26 -7.80 8.43
N CYS A 79 -0.23 -8.20 7.67
CA CYS A 79 -0.42 -9.08 6.51
C CYS A 79 -0.88 -10.48 6.92
N SER A 80 -0.30 -11.05 7.99
CA SER A 80 -0.74 -12.34 8.52
C SER A 80 -2.20 -12.32 8.97
N ILE A 81 -2.64 -11.26 9.64
CA ILE A 81 -4.04 -11.08 10.05
C ILE A 81 -4.94 -10.95 8.81
N LEU A 82 -4.60 -10.10 7.85
CA LEU A 82 -5.40 -9.92 6.64
C LEU A 82 -5.50 -11.22 5.81
N ASN A 83 -4.44 -12.01 5.76
CA ASN A 83 -4.48 -13.34 5.15
C ASN A 83 -5.40 -14.29 5.92
N ALA A 84 -5.39 -14.26 7.24
CA ALA A 84 -6.29 -15.07 8.07
C ALA A 84 -7.76 -14.68 7.87
N GLU A 85 -8.06 -13.38 7.83
CA GLU A 85 -9.39 -12.84 7.50
C GLU A 85 -9.84 -13.33 6.12
N LEU A 86 -8.97 -13.28 5.11
CA LEU A 86 -9.26 -13.75 3.76
C LEU A 86 -9.52 -15.27 3.73
N LEU A 87 -8.77 -16.06 4.48
CA LEU A 87 -8.98 -17.51 4.56
C LEU A 87 -10.32 -17.85 5.21
N ALA A 88 -10.69 -17.15 6.29
CA ALA A 88 -11.96 -17.32 6.96
C ALA A 88 -13.15 -16.91 6.07
N GLU A 89 -13.06 -15.76 5.41
CA GLU A 89 -14.10 -15.26 4.49
C GLU A 89 -14.35 -16.23 3.32
N ASN A 90 -13.30 -16.90 2.82
CA ASN A 90 -13.42 -17.90 1.75
C ASN A 90 -13.78 -19.31 2.25
N GLY A 91 -13.99 -19.50 3.56
CA GLY A 91 -14.37 -20.79 4.14
C GLY A 91 -13.27 -21.86 4.13
N TYR A 92 -12.00 -21.45 4.10
CA TYR A 92 -10.85 -22.36 4.25
C TYR A 92 -10.56 -22.73 5.71
N VAL A 93 -11.06 -21.92 6.67
CA VAL A 93 -10.96 -22.12 8.12
C VAL A 93 -12.26 -21.78 8.82
#